data_AF-A0A9N8HHW8-F1
#
_entry.id   AF-A0A9N8HHW8-F1
#
_cell.length_a   1.000
_cell.length_b   1.000
_cell.length_c   1.000
_cell.angle_alpha   90.00
_cell.angle_beta   90.00
_cell.angle_gamma   90.00
#
_symmetry.space_group_name_H-M   'P 1'
#
loop_
_entity.id
_entity.type
_entity.pdbx_description
1 polymer ?
#
loop_
_entity_poly.entity_id
_entity_poly.type
_entity_poly.pdbx_seq_one_letter_code
_entity_poly.pdbx_strand_id
1 'polypeptide(L)'
;MIQFPSSALLLLSLCLLVSSTSGQEWWLTSEDDNGSNKPPVFPTACVKMALYNNTQCEGHPTQQVKYPTWQRPNDCPCFKDPTHPYASVDGQYCDTSQEIYHLSIYPLDGHCQTNQYTKSFAPVKIAVPAGQCYLGFKIKHCKQGPCIGDDDSEEVVEGNVSTILQRYLQNAGEAAESFLRGGASMNVN
;
A
#
# COMPACT_ATOMS: atom_id res chain seq x y z
N MET A 1 -48.31 -10.72 -31.33
CA MET A 1 -47.55 -11.98 -31.27
C MET A 1 -46.22 -11.75 -31.96
N ILE A 2 -45.15 -11.60 -31.21
CA ILE A 2 -43.79 -11.41 -31.72
C ILE A 2 -42.98 -12.59 -31.19
N GLN A 3 -42.44 -13.36 -32.13
CA GLN A 3 -41.86 -14.68 -31.95
C GLN A 3 -40.34 -14.52 -31.83
N PHE A 4 -39.79 -14.81 -30.65
CA PHE A 4 -38.35 -14.84 -30.42
C PHE A 4 -37.81 -16.24 -30.74
N PRO A 5 -36.75 -16.39 -31.54
CA PRO A 5 -36.08 -17.67 -31.65
C PRO A 5 -35.11 -17.85 -30.48
N SER A 6 -35.46 -18.80 -29.62
CA SER A 6 -34.53 -19.56 -28.79
C SER A 6 -33.57 -20.31 -29.70
N SER A 7 -32.25 -20.15 -29.52
CA SER A 7 -31.19 -21.17 -29.71
C SER A 7 -29.83 -20.51 -29.92
N ALA A 8 -29.02 -20.43 -28.86
CA ALA A 8 -27.56 -20.45 -28.93
C ALA A 8 -26.98 -20.71 -27.53
N LEU A 9 -27.27 -21.88 -26.98
CA LEU A 9 -26.56 -22.50 -25.87
C LEU A 9 -25.35 -23.24 -26.47
N LEU A 10 -24.18 -22.61 -26.46
CA LEU A 10 -22.90 -23.26 -26.74
C LEU A 10 -21.84 -22.72 -25.78
N LEU A 11 -21.68 -23.46 -24.68
CA LEU A 11 -20.42 -23.96 -24.13
C LEU A 11 -19.16 -23.13 -24.45
N LEU A 12 -18.79 -22.24 -23.53
CA LEU A 12 -17.41 -21.84 -23.28
C LEU A 12 -17.12 -22.02 -21.79
N SER A 13 -17.10 -23.29 -21.40
CA SER A 13 -16.32 -23.79 -20.27
C SER A 13 -14.87 -23.93 -20.74
N LEU A 14 -13.93 -23.75 -19.81
CA LEU A 14 -12.47 -23.67 -19.96
C LEU A 14 -11.92 -22.29 -20.34
N CYS A 15 -11.62 -21.49 -19.30
CA CYS A 15 -10.25 -21.08 -19.00
C CYS A 15 -10.20 -20.45 -17.59
N LEU A 16 -10.52 -21.26 -16.56
CA LEU A 16 -9.99 -21.01 -15.22
C LEU A 16 -8.53 -21.47 -15.21
N LEU A 17 -7.68 -20.71 -15.89
CA LEU A 17 -6.28 -20.64 -15.49
C LEU A 17 -6.27 -19.69 -14.30
N VAL A 18 -6.41 -20.28 -13.11
CA VAL A 18 -5.84 -19.71 -11.90
C VAL A 18 -4.34 -19.66 -12.18
N SER A 19 -3.90 -18.55 -12.75
CA SER A 19 -2.53 -18.11 -12.62
C SER A 19 -2.35 -17.87 -11.13
N SER A 20 -1.98 -18.93 -10.41
CA SER A 20 -1.21 -18.82 -9.18
C SER A 20 0.09 -18.15 -9.63
N THR A 21 0.04 -16.83 -9.75
CA THR A 21 1.23 -16.01 -9.80
C THR A 21 1.87 -16.21 -8.44
N SER A 22 2.77 -17.18 -8.36
CA SER A 22 3.91 -17.17 -7.48
C SER A 22 4.25 -15.72 -7.19
N GLY A 23 4.09 -15.30 -5.94
CA GLY A 23 4.47 -13.97 -5.48
C GLY A 23 5.88 -13.71 -5.99
N GLN A 24 5.98 -12.89 -7.04
CA GLN A 24 7.27 -12.53 -7.58
C GLN A 24 7.96 -11.74 -6.46
N GLU A 25 9.04 -12.31 -5.95
CA GLU A 25 9.93 -11.68 -5.00
C GLU A 25 10.58 -10.48 -5.68
N TRP A 26 9.89 -9.33 -5.70
CA TRP A 26 10.42 -8.06 -6.23
C TRP A 26 11.39 -7.39 -5.27
N TRP A 27 11.81 -8.07 -4.21
CA TRP A 27 12.76 -7.53 -3.25
C TRP A 27 14.15 -7.54 -3.89
N LEU A 28 14.69 -6.35 -4.15
CA LEU A 28 16.12 -6.06 -4.31
C LEU A 28 16.75 -6.37 -5.68
N THR A 29 16.56 -5.45 -6.63
CA THR A 29 17.71 -5.00 -7.43
C THR A 29 18.01 -3.56 -7.03
N SER A 30 18.70 -3.36 -5.90
CA SER A 30 19.28 -2.06 -5.60
C SER A 30 20.43 -1.84 -6.57
N GLU A 31 20.18 -1.10 -7.65
CA GLU A 31 21.19 -0.60 -8.59
C GLU A 31 22.00 0.52 -7.91
N ASP A 32 22.75 0.17 -6.86
CA ASP A 32 23.79 1.03 -6.31
C ASP A 32 25.15 0.44 -6.70
N ASP A 33 25.59 0.80 -7.91
CA ASP A 33 26.95 0.62 -8.44
C ASP A 33 27.99 1.37 -7.59
N ASN A 34 28.34 0.87 -6.41
CA ASN A 34 29.59 1.29 -5.76
C ASN A 34 30.12 0.30 -4.70
N GLY A 35 30.42 -0.94 -5.11
CA GLY A 35 31.50 -1.78 -4.55
C GLY A 35 31.55 -2.06 -3.03
N SER A 36 30.57 -1.63 -2.24
CA SER A 36 30.50 -1.88 -0.81
C SER A 36 29.76 -3.19 -0.60
N ASN A 37 30.49 -4.22 -0.13
CA ASN A 37 29.97 -5.51 0.31
C ASN A 37 29.03 -5.37 1.53
N LYS A 38 27.95 -4.58 1.43
CA LYS A 38 26.90 -4.53 2.44
C LYS A 38 26.01 -5.75 2.20
N PRO A 39 25.80 -6.62 3.21
CA PRO A 39 24.91 -7.76 3.04
C PRO A 39 23.48 -7.29 2.71
N PRO A 40 22.72 -8.04 1.90
CA PRO A 40 21.34 -7.72 1.58
C PRO A 40 20.53 -7.54 2.86
N VAL A 41 19.86 -6.40 2.97
CA VAL A 41 19.07 -6.05 4.16
C VAL A 41 17.68 -6.68 4.02
N PHE A 42 17.53 -7.88 4.55
CA PHE A 42 16.25 -8.57 4.57
C PHE A 42 15.27 -7.90 5.55
N PRO A 43 13.97 -7.89 5.24
CA PRO A 43 12.96 -7.42 6.18
C PRO A 43 12.95 -8.28 7.45
N THR A 44 12.95 -7.62 8.61
CA THR A 44 13.08 -8.23 9.94
C THR A 44 11.81 -8.13 10.79
N ALA A 45 10.73 -7.57 10.24
CA ALA A 45 9.45 -7.40 10.88
C ALA A 45 8.30 -7.76 9.93
N CYS A 46 7.12 -7.93 10.50
CA CYS A 46 5.89 -8.14 9.76
C CYS A 46 4.83 -7.13 10.22
N VAL A 47 4.12 -6.55 9.26
CA VAL A 47 2.95 -5.72 9.52
C VAL A 47 1.72 -6.40 8.94
N LYS A 48 0.66 -6.50 9.75
CA LYS A 48 -0.67 -6.94 9.33
C LYS A 48 -1.59 -5.73 9.39
N MET A 49 -2.30 -5.48 8.29
CA MET A 49 -3.24 -4.38 8.15
C MET A 49 -4.60 -4.89 7.70
N ALA A 50 -5.64 -4.18 8.14
CA ALA A 50 -6.99 -4.35 7.66
C ALA A 50 -7.40 -3.15 6.81
N LEU A 51 -7.92 -3.40 5.61
CA LEU A 51 -8.40 -2.40 4.68
C LEU A 51 -9.92 -2.29 4.76
N TYR A 52 -10.44 -1.08 4.63
CA TYR A 52 -11.87 -0.76 4.76
C TYR A 52 -12.35 0.01 3.53
N ASN A 53 -13.66 -0.09 3.25
CA ASN A 53 -14.29 0.63 2.15
C ASN A 53 -14.43 2.15 2.39
N ASN A 54 -14.31 2.59 3.64
CA ASN A 54 -14.46 3.99 4.06
C ASN A 54 -13.23 4.48 4.82
N THR A 55 -13.05 5.80 4.89
CA THR A 55 -11.88 6.44 5.53
C THR A 55 -11.88 6.38 7.05
N GLN A 56 -13.01 6.03 7.67
CA GLN A 56 -13.21 5.93 9.12
C GLN A 56 -12.99 4.52 9.68
N CYS A 57 -12.71 3.54 8.81
CA CYS A 57 -12.56 2.13 9.16
C CYS A 57 -13.79 1.55 9.89
N GLU A 58 -14.98 2.01 9.53
CA GLU A 58 -16.24 1.50 10.08
C GLU A 58 -16.66 0.19 9.40
N GLY A 59 -17.29 -0.70 10.16
CA GLY A 59 -17.79 -1.98 9.66
C GLY A 59 -16.74 -3.09 9.58
N HIS A 60 -16.96 -4.05 8.68
CA HIS A 60 -16.04 -5.16 8.46
C HIS A 60 -14.94 -4.76 7.48
N PRO A 61 -13.69 -5.21 7.71
CA PRO A 61 -12.62 -4.99 6.75
C PRO A 61 -12.94 -5.71 5.45
N THR A 62 -12.71 -5.04 4.32
CA THR A 62 -12.89 -5.62 2.98
C THR A 62 -11.77 -6.58 2.63
N GLN A 63 -10.59 -6.38 3.22
CA GLN A 63 -9.41 -7.18 2.98
C GLN A 63 -8.46 -7.11 4.17
N GLN A 64 -7.73 -8.19 4.41
CA GLN A 64 -6.56 -8.18 5.28
C GLN A 64 -5.31 -8.41 4.45
N VAL A 65 -4.31 -7.59 4.69
CA VAL A 65 -3.02 -7.68 4.04
C VAL A 65 -1.94 -7.85 5.08
N LYS A 66 -0.96 -8.70 4.78
CA LYS A 66 0.30 -8.77 5.53
C LYS A 66 1.45 -8.68 4.55
N TYR A 67 2.54 -8.05 4.98
CA TYR A 67 3.76 -8.00 4.19
C TYR A 67 4.98 -7.75 5.07
N PRO A 68 6.15 -8.26 4.65
CA PRO A 68 7.38 -8.10 5.42
C PRO A 68 7.88 -6.65 5.35
N THR A 69 8.45 -6.17 6.46
CA THR A 69 8.96 -4.79 6.61
C THR A 69 10.21 -4.76 7.49
N TRP A 70 10.82 -3.59 7.67
CA TRP A 70 12.03 -3.43 8.47
C TRP A 70 11.70 -2.99 9.89
N GLN A 71 12.63 -3.14 10.82
CA GLN A 71 12.47 -2.64 12.19
C GLN A 71 12.99 -1.21 12.38
N ARG A 72 13.77 -0.70 11.44
CA ARG A 72 14.42 0.60 11.55
C ARG A 72 14.28 1.40 10.26
N PRO A 73 14.22 2.74 10.36
CA PRO A 73 14.04 3.62 9.21
C PRO A 73 15.13 3.45 8.14
N ASN A 74 16.38 3.26 8.56
CA ASN A 74 17.53 3.26 7.64
C ASN A 74 17.80 1.89 6.97
N ASP A 75 16.99 0.88 7.28
CA ASP A 75 17.15 -0.47 6.75
C ASP A 75 16.26 -0.71 5.52
N CYS A 76 15.24 0.14 5.31
CA CYS A 76 14.37 0.09 4.16
C CYS A 76 15.04 0.71 2.92
N PRO A 77 15.12 0.01 1.77
CA PRO A 77 15.51 0.62 0.51
C PRO A 77 14.38 1.50 -0.04
N CYS A 78 14.75 2.50 -0.84
CA CYS A 78 13.80 3.22 -1.66
C CYS A 78 13.15 2.26 -2.67
N PHE A 79 11.82 2.32 -2.77
CA PHE A 79 11.04 1.52 -3.70
C PHE A 79 10.19 2.43 -4.60
N LYS A 80 10.31 2.25 -5.91
CA LYS A 80 9.41 2.86 -6.88
C LYS A 80 8.34 1.86 -7.28
N ASP A 81 7.09 2.18 -6.98
CA ASP A 81 5.96 1.34 -7.34
C ASP A 81 5.66 1.46 -8.84
N PRO A 82 5.79 0.38 -9.64
CA PRO A 82 5.51 0.43 -11.06
C PRO A 82 4.05 0.78 -11.39
N THR A 83 3.12 0.51 -10.47
CA THR A 83 1.70 0.87 -10.64
C THR A 83 1.42 2.35 -10.36
N HIS A 84 2.33 3.03 -9.65
CA HIS A 84 2.25 4.46 -9.33
C HIS A 84 3.55 5.16 -9.75
N PRO A 85 3.78 5.38 -11.05
CA PRO A 85 5.06 5.88 -11.57
C PRO A 85 5.45 7.27 -11.06
N TYR A 86 4.51 8.02 -10.51
CA TYR A 86 4.71 9.36 -9.94
C TYR A 86 4.90 9.35 -8.41
N ALA A 87 5.04 8.19 -7.79
CA ALA A 87 5.26 8.07 -6.36
C ALA A 87 6.39 7.08 -6.08
N SER A 88 7.26 7.45 -5.15
CA SER A 88 8.21 6.52 -4.54
C SER A 88 7.90 6.40 -3.05
N VAL A 89 8.28 5.26 -2.49
CA VAL A 89 8.09 4.97 -1.08
C VAL A 89 9.44 4.62 -0.46
N ASP A 90 9.68 5.12 0.74
CA ASP A 90 10.87 4.82 1.54
C ASP A 90 10.50 4.73 3.02
N GLY A 91 11.45 4.29 3.84
CA GLY A 91 11.36 4.34 5.29
C GLY A 91 10.13 3.59 5.82
N GLN A 92 9.73 2.50 5.14
CA GLN A 92 8.71 1.61 5.64
C GLN A 92 9.30 0.75 6.76
N TYR A 93 8.94 1.03 8.00
CA TYR A 93 9.41 0.23 9.11
C TYR A 93 8.36 0.11 10.20
N CYS A 94 8.48 -0.95 10.97
CA CYS A 94 7.67 -1.30 12.10
C CYS A 94 8.46 -0.99 13.38
N ASP A 95 8.04 0.03 14.13
CA ASP A 95 8.48 0.21 15.51
C ASP A 95 7.68 -0.78 16.38
N THR A 96 8.26 -1.96 16.59
CA THR A 96 7.64 -3.03 17.39
C THR A 96 7.52 -2.69 18.87
N SER A 97 8.22 -1.67 19.37
CA SER A 97 8.14 -1.25 20.77
C SER A 97 6.91 -0.38 21.05
N GLN A 98 6.51 0.42 20.06
CA GLN A 98 5.34 1.30 20.13
C GLN A 98 4.14 0.75 19.35
N GLU A 99 4.33 -0.35 18.62
CA GLU A 99 3.40 -0.88 17.63
C GLU A 99 2.98 0.17 16.59
N ILE A 100 3.93 0.99 16.14
CA ILE A 100 3.70 2.04 15.13
C ILE A 100 4.32 1.62 13.81
N TYR A 101 3.53 1.67 12.75
CA TYR A 101 4.03 1.51 11.39
C TYR A 101 4.35 2.87 10.77
N HIS A 102 5.56 3.03 10.26
CA HIS A 102 6.04 4.24 9.62
C HIS A 102 6.16 4.03 8.12
N LEU A 103 5.92 5.09 7.36
CA LEU A 103 6.00 5.13 5.90
C LEU A 103 6.37 6.55 5.44
N SER A 104 7.25 6.68 4.45
CA SER A 104 7.53 7.95 3.78
C SER A 104 7.14 7.86 2.30
N ILE A 105 6.32 8.81 1.85
CA ILE A 105 5.85 8.89 0.45
C ILE A 105 6.48 10.11 -0.22
N TYR A 106 7.02 9.91 -1.42
CA TYR A 106 7.62 10.95 -2.26
C TYR A 106 6.75 11.16 -3.50
N PRO A 107 5.81 12.11 -3.47
CA PRO A 107 5.01 12.45 -4.62
C PRO A 107 5.83 13.16 -5.72
N LEU A 108 5.41 12.99 -6.97
CA LEU A 108 5.94 13.62 -8.19
C LEU A 108 7.40 13.24 -8.55
N ASP A 109 7.83 12.07 -8.08
CA ASP A 109 9.05 11.31 -8.38
C ASP A 109 10.40 12.06 -8.55
N GLY A 110 11.35 11.67 -7.69
CA GLY A 110 12.79 11.74 -7.91
C GLY A 110 13.54 10.52 -7.32
N HIS A 111 12.94 9.32 -7.31
CA HIS A 111 13.45 8.10 -6.67
C HIS A 111 13.77 8.29 -5.19
N CYS A 112 12.73 8.57 -4.40
CA CYS A 112 12.87 8.93 -2.97
C CYS A 112 13.80 10.12 -2.71
N GLN A 113 14.00 10.97 -3.72
CA GLN A 113 14.68 12.24 -3.56
C GLN A 113 13.66 13.37 -3.65
N THR A 114 13.81 14.34 -2.77
CA THR A 114 13.11 15.62 -2.88
C THR A 114 13.90 16.51 -3.81
N ASN A 115 13.24 17.12 -4.78
CA ASN A 115 13.81 18.23 -5.54
C ASN A 115 13.43 19.57 -4.86
N GLN A 116 13.97 20.67 -5.34
CA GLN A 116 13.71 22.00 -4.77
C GLN A 116 12.22 22.38 -4.72
N TYR A 117 11.41 21.84 -5.65
CA TYR A 117 9.98 22.11 -5.76
C TYR A 117 9.15 21.24 -4.81
N THR A 118 9.58 20.00 -4.57
CA THR A 118 8.85 19.05 -3.71
C THR A 118 9.27 19.12 -2.24
N LYS A 119 10.40 19.78 -1.92
CA LYS A 119 10.96 19.87 -0.56
C LYS A 119 10.00 20.42 0.51
N SER A 120 9.04 21.26 0.13
CA SER A 120 8.07 21.84 1.08
C SER A 120 6.95 20.88 1.48
N PHE A 121 6.73 19.81 0.73
CA PHE A 121 5.63 18.86 0.96
C PHE A 121 6.04 17.37 0.87
N ALA A 122 7.31 17.08 0.59
CA ALA A 122 7.87 15.73 0.52
C ALA A 122 9.14 15.60 1.37
N PRO A 123 9.43 14.40 1.92
CA PRO A 123 8.52 13.27 1.96
C PRO A 123 7.33 13.52 2.89
N VAL A 124 6.18 12.97 2.52
CA VAL A 124 5.04 12.86 3.43
C VAL A 124 5.34 11.71 4.37
N LYS A 125 5.59 12.03 5.64
CA LYS A 125 5.85 11.04 6.69
C LYS A 125 4.55 10.66 7.37
N ILE A 126 4.24 9.37 7.35
CA ILE A 126 3.05 8.79 7.94
C ILE A 126 3.50 7.86 9.06
N ALA A 127 2.85 7.97 10.21
CA ALA A 127 3.03 7.08 11.36
C ALA A 127 1.64 6.62 11.81
N VAL A 128 1.38 5.33 11.75
CA VAL A 128 0.08 4.74 12.06
C VAL A 128 0.22 3.78 13.24
N PRO A 129 -0.27 4.15 14.43
CA PRO A 129 -0.31 3.25 15.58
C PRO A 129 -1.25 2.07 15.34
N ALA A 130 -0.92 0.92 15.93
CA ALA A 130 -1.83 -0.22 16.03
C ALA A 130 -3.19 0.18 16.59
N GLY A 131 -4.26 -0.32 15.97
CA GLY A 131 -5.61 -0.04 16.42
C GLY A 131 -6.18 1.34 16.01
N GLN A 132 -5.39 2.22 15.38
CA GLN A 132 -5.89 3.48 14.84
C GLN A 132 -6.26 3.36 13.36
N CYS A 133 -7.36 3.99 12.97
CA CYS A 133 -7.74 4.12 11.57
C CYS A 133 -6.98 5.27 10.93
N TYR A 134 -6.41 5.03 9.75
CA TYR A 134 -5.80 6.05 8.94
C TYR A 134 -6.25 5.86 7.49
N LEU A 135 -7.06 6.79 6.98
CA LEU A 135 -7.53 6.80 5.59
C LEU A 135 -8.03 5.42 5.11
N GLY A 136 -8.84 4.75 5.93
CA GLY A 136 -9.46 3.47 5.57
C GLY A 136 -8.54 2.25 5.64
N PHE A 137 -7.39 2.35 6.31
CA PHE A 137 -6.65 1.18 6.76
C PHE A 137 -6.34 1.26 8.26
N LYS A 138 -6.18 0.09 8.88
CA LYS A 138 -5.92 -0.06 10.31
C LYS A 138 -4.81 -1.07 10.51
N ILE A 139 -3.75 -0.69 11.22
CA ILE A 139 -2.71 -1.63 11.63
C ILE A 139 -3.30 -2.56 12.69
N LYS A 140 -3.26 -3.87 12.44
CA LYS A 140 -3.68 -4.89 13.39
C LYS A 140 -2.55 -5.19 14.36
N HIS A 141 -1.36 -5.46 13.83
CA HIS A 141 -0.16 -5.64 14.64
C HIS A 141 1.09 -5.34 13.82
N CYS A 142 2.15 -5.07 14.55
CA CYS A 142 3.47 -4.74 14.04
C CYS A 142 4.48 -5.55 14.86
N LYS A 143 4.91 -6.70 14.33
CA LYS A 143 5.68 -7.70 15.10
C LYS A 143 7.08 -7.90 14.52
N GLN A 144 8.00 -8.28 15.38
CA GLN A 144 9.33 -8.73 14.97
C GLN A 144 9.22 -10.13 14.33
N GLY A 145 10.02 -10.34 13.29
CA GLY A 145 10.14 -11.61 12.61
C GLY A 145 9.42 -11.67 11.26
N PRO A 146 9.51 -12.82 10.58
CA PRO A 146 8.89 -13.04 9.28
C PRO A 146 7.36 -13.05 9.35
N CYS A 147 6.71 -12.78 8.22
CA CYS A 147 5.25 -12.86 8.05
C CYS A 147 4.72 -14.29 7.94
N ILE A 148 5.07 -15.15 8.90
CA ILE A 148 4.56 -16.52 8.96
C ILE A 148 3.06 -16.45 9.30
N GLY A 149 2.24 -17.25 8.62
CA GLY A 149 0.78 -17.25 8.78
C GLY A 149 0.37 -17.34 10.24
N ASP A 150 -0.24 -16.27 10.75
CA ASP A 150 -1.00 -16.36 12.00
C ASP A 150 -2.20 -17.27 11.75
N ASP A 151 -2.50 -18.17 12.69
CA ASP A 151 -3.69 -19.06 12.74
C ASP A 151 -5.02 -18.30 12.90
N ASP A 152 -5.08 -17.04 12.49
CA ASP A 152 -6.31 -16.29 12.43
C ASP A 152 -7.04 -16.71 11.16
N SER A 153 -8.16 -17.41 11.32
CA SER A 153 -9.03 -17.99 10.28
C SER A 153 -9.64 -16.99 9.27
N GLU A 154 -9.07 -15.80 9.12
CA GLU A 154 -9.45 -14.78 8.14
C GLU A 154 -8.51 -14.87 6.92
N GLU A 155 -9.08 -14.76 5.72
CA GLU A 155 -8.33 -14.81 4.47
C GLU A 155 -7.38 -13.59 4.38
N VAL A 156 -6.11 -13.82 4.72
CA VAL A 156 -5.06 -12.81 4.61
C VAL A 156 -4.41 -12.93 3.24
N VAL A 157 -4.58 -11.90 2.42
CA VAL A 157 -3.92 -11.80 1.12
C VAL A 157 -2.48 -11.32 1.36
N GLU A 158 -1.52 -11.97 0.71
CA GLU A 158 -0.16 -11.47 0.69
C GLU A 158 -0.14 -10.15 -0.09
N GLY A 159 0.12 -9.07 0.64
CA GLY A 159 0.05 -7.73 0.09
C GLY A 159 1.42 -7.18 -0.27
N ASN A 160 1.40 -6.04 -0.95
CA ASN A 160 2.58 -5.19 -1.11
C ASN A 160 2.23 -3.76 -0.67
N VAL A 161 3.27 -2.94 -0.48
CA VAL A 161 3.09 -1.53 -0.11
C VAL A 161 2.36 -0.72 -1.18
N SER A 162 2.38 -1.18 -2.44
CA SER A 162 1.59 -0.61 -3.53
C SER A 162 0.10 -0.53 -3.18
N THR A 163 -0.45 -1.53 -2.48
CA THR A 163 -1.88 -1.52 -2.08
C THR A 163 -2.20 -0.36 -1.13
N ILE A 164 -1.29 -0.05 -0.20
CA ILE A 164 -1.44 1.07 0.74
C ILE A 164 -1.28 2.39 0.00
N LEU A 165 -0.26 2.47 -0.87
CA LEU A 165 0.00 3.66 -1.67
C LEU A 165 -1.19 3.98 -2.56
N GLN A 166 -1.76 2.98 -3.22
CA GLN A 166 -2.97 3.12 -4.04
C GLN A 166 -4.12 3.69 -3.22
N ARG A 167 -4.38 3.14 -2.03
CA ARG A 167 -5.48 3.59 -1.18
C ARG A 167 -5.24 5.00 -0.66
N TYR A 168 -4.01 5.31 -0.26
CA TYR A 168 -3.60 6.65 0.13
C TYR A 168 -3.84 7.65 -1.00
N LEU A 169 -3.36 7.36 -2.20
CA LEU A 169 -3.49 8.24 -3.36
C LEU A 169 -4.95 8.42 -3.80
N GLN A 170 -5.75 7.36 -3.78
CA GLN A 170 -7.19 7.44 -4.04
C GLN A 170 -7.88 8.38 -3.04
N ASN A 171 -7.67 8.16 -1.74
CA ASN A 171 -8.32 8.96 -0.71
C ASN A 171 -7.79 10.41 -0.65
N ALA A 172 -6.49 10.61 -0.90
CA ALA A 172 -5.91 11.94 -1.00
C ALA A 172 -6.42 12.70 -2.22
N GLY A 173 -6.61 12.01 -3.35
CA GLY A 173 -7.23 12.57 -4.55
C GLY A 173 -8.67 13.02 -4.30
N GLU A 174 -9.49 12.19 -3.66
CA GLU A 174 -10.86 12.55 -3.27
C GLU A 174 -10.89 13.75 -2.30
N ALA A 175 -9.99 13.79 -1.33
CA ALA A 175 -9.88 14.91 -0.40
C ALA A 175 -9.48 16.22 -1.12
N ALA A 176 -8.53 16.15 -2.05
CA ALA A 176 -8.11 17.29 -2.85
C ALA A 176 -9.23 17.78 -3.77
N GLU A 177 -9.95 16.89 -4.45
CA GLU A 177 -11.11 17.25 -5.28
C GLU A 177 -12.23 17.87 -4.46
N SER A 178 -12.52 17.33 -3.27
CA SER A 178 -13.51 17.89 -2.33
C SER A 178 -13.15 19.32 -1.93
N PHE A 179 -11.87 19.58 -1.62
CA PHE A 179 -11.38 20.92 -1.30
C PHE A 179 -11.54 21.88 -2.48
N LEU A 180 -11.18 21.46 -3.70
CA LEU A 180 -11.32 22.27 -4.91
C LEU A 180 -12.79 22.59 -5.23
N ARG A 181 -13.70 21.63 -5.04
CA ARG A 181 -15.14 21.85 -5.23
C ARG A 181 -15.75 22.73 -4.15
N GLY A 182 -15.37 22.53 -2.88
CA GLY A 182 -15.86 23.32 -1.74
C GLY A 182 -15.35 24.77 -1.75
N GLY A 183 -14.14 25.01 -2.27
CA GLY A 183 -13.57 26.35 -2.43
C GLY A 183 -14.27 27.22 -3.48
N ALA A 184 -15.03 26.62 -4.40
CA ALA A 184 -15.75 27.35 -5.46
C ALA A 184 -17.08 27.98 -4.99
N SER A 185 -17.49 27.77 -3.73
CA SER A 185 -18.74 28.28 -3.17
C SER A 185 -18.54 29.28 -2.02
N MET A 186 -17.52 30.14 -2.12
CA MET A 186 -17.50 31.37 -1.31
C MET A 186 -18.25 32.47 -2.06
N ASN A 187 -19.56 32.50 -1.85
CA ASN A 187 -20.39 33.62 -2.26
C ASN A 187 -20.01 34.82 -1.39
N VAL A 188 -19.24 35.75 -1.97
CA VAL A 188 -18.87 37.02 -1.34
C VAL A 188 -20.11 37.91 -1.40
N ASN A 189 -20.87 37.93 -0.30
CA ASN A 189 -21.89 38.96 -0.03
C ASN A 189 -21.26 40.11 0.77
#